data_AF-A0A427KE15-F1
#
_entry.id   AF-A0A427KE15-F1
#
_cell.length_a   1.000
_cell.length_b   1.000
_cell.length_c   1.000
_cell.angle_alpha   90.00
_cell.angle_beta   90.00
_cell.angle_gamma   90.00
#
_symmetry.space_group_name_H-M   'P 1'
#
loop_
_entity.id
_entity.type
_entity.pdbx_description
1 polymer ?
#
loop_
_entity_poly.entity_id
_entity_poly.type
_entity_poly.pdbx_seq_one_letter_code
_entity_poly.pdbx_strand_id
1 'polypeptide(L)'
;MSNYSDLLQIIKLRVCQNNNVPALSLAGTNNYRANQVWYRIGQIFTLECVLSEYRKCHSSDYYLLDNEKALHHLIFQITKWKLEDIRKLPLNDSLFIVSDRLKYG
;
A
#
# COMPACT_ATOMS: atom_id res chain seq x y z
N MET A 1 4.76 -18.81 0.97
CA MET A 1 3.40 -18.29 1.22
C MET A 1 3.17 -17.76 2.64
N SER A 2 4.12 -17.91 3.58
CA SER A 2 4.04 -17.32 4.94
C SER A 2 4.11 -15.79 4.95
N ASN A 3 5.02 -15.20 4.16
CA ASN A 3 5.30 -13.76 4.19
C ASN A 3 4.07 -12.86 3.89
N TYR A 4 3.23 -13.21 2.90
CA TYR A 4 2.05 -12.39 2.57
C TYR A 4 0.94 -12.47 3.63
N SER A 5 0.77 -13.62 4.27
CA SER A 5 -0.18 -13.77 5.39
C SER A 5 0.26 -12.95 6.60
N ASP A 6 1.56 -13.00 6.92
CA ASP A 6 2.15 -12.23 8.01
C ASP A 6 2.06 -10.73 7.73
N LEU A 7 2.37 -10.31 6.49
CA LEU A 7 2.23 -8.93 6.03
C LEU A 7 0.78 -8.44 6.17
N LEU A 8 -0.19 -9.21 5.69
CA LEU A 8 -1.61 -8.87 5.80
C LEU A 8 -2.02 -8.72 7.27
N GLN A 9 -1.56 -9.62 8.15
CA GLN A 9 -1.86 -9.57 9.57
C GLN A 9 -1.24 -8.32 10.24
N ILE A 10 0.01 -7.97 9.92
CA ILE A 10 0.68 -6.77 10.44
C ILE A 10 -0.06 -5.51 9.98
N ILE A 11 -0.41 -5.43 8.70
CA ILE A 11 -1.19 -4.30 8.14
C ILE A 11 -2.54 -4.21 8.85
N LYS A 12 -3.26 -5.33 8.97
CA LYS A 12 -4.55 -5.40 9.66
C LYS A 12 -4.45 -4.83 11.06
N LEU A 13 -3.50 -5.30 11.87
CA LEU A 13 -3.32 -4.83 13.25
C LEU A 13 -3.04 -3.33 13.32
N ARG A 14 -2.15 -2.82 12.46
CA ARG A 14 -1.77 -1.39 12.45
C ARG A 14 -2.92 -0.49 11.99
N VAL A 15 -3.66 -0.88 10.94
CA VAL A 15 -4.81 -0.09 10.46
C VAL A 15 -5.93 -0.09 11.51
N CYS A 16 -6.19 -1.23 12.17
CA CYS A 16 -7.14 -1.32 13.28
C CYS A 16 -6.80 -0.35 14.42
N GLN A 17 -5.53 -0.36 14.86
CA GLN A 17 -5.02 0.52 15.90
C GLN A 17 -5.21 1.99 15.52
N ASN A 18 -4.83 2.38 14.30
CA ASN A 18 -4.94 3.77 13.83
C ASN A 18 -6.39 4.26 13.70
N ASN A 19 -7.36 3.35 13.57
CA ASN A 19 -8.78 3.68 13.43
C ASN A 19 -9.60 3.44 14.71
N ASN A 20 -8.95 3.05 15.81
CA ASN A 20 -9.58 2.68 17.08
C ASN A 20 -10.67 1.60 16.90
N VAL A 21 -10.39 0.59 16.08
CA VAL A 21 -11.30 -0.54 15.80
C VAL A 21 -10.65 -1.84 16.28
N PRO A 22 -11.28 -2.63 17.18
CA PRO A 22 -10.73 -3.92 17.60
C PRO A 22 -10.61 -4.89 16.42
N ALA A 23 -9.46 -5.55 16.25
CA ALA A 23 -9.22 -6.46 15.12
C ALA A 23 -10.22 -7.64 15.04
N LEU A 24 -10.78 -8.06 16.18
CA LEU A 24 -11.84 -9.08 16.27
C LEU A 24 -13.17 -8.57 15.72
N SER A 25 -13.46 -7.28 15.84
CA SER A 25 -14.71 -6.67 15.37
C SER A 25 -14.81 -6.57 13.84
N LEU A 26 -13.71 -6.77 13.12
CA LEU A 26 -13.67 -6.85 11.66
C LEU A 26 -14.27 -8.15 11.10
N ALA A 27 -14.39 -9.19 11.92
CA ALA A 27 -14.98 -10.45 11.51
C ALA A 27 -16.50 -10.41 11.70
N GLY A 28 -17.26 -10.66 10.62
CA GLY A 28 -18.70 -10.92 10.70
C GLY A 28 -19.60 -9.71 10.95
N THR A 29 -19.09 -8.47 10.91
CA THR A 29 -19.93 -7.27 11.03
C THR A 29 -20.16 -6.62 9.67
N ASN A 30 -21.42 -6.56 9.21
CA ASN A 30 -21.81 -5.75 8.06
C ASN A 30 -21.95 -4.27 8.46
N ASN A 31 -20.93 -3.74 9.13
CA ASN A 31 -20.88 -2.37 9.62
C ASN A 31 -20.07 -1.51 8.63
N TYR A 32 -20.64 -0.37 8.23
CA TYR A 32 -19.99 0.62 7.38
C TYR A 32 -18.56 0.95 7.83
N ARG A 33 -18.33 1.15 9.13
CA ARG A 33 -17.01 1.47 9.68
C ARG A 33 -16.02 0.31 9.55
N ALA A 34 -16.49 -0.92 9.74
CA ALA A 34 -15.65 -2.11 9.55
C ALA A 34 -15.26 -2.28 8.07
N ASN A 35 -16.19 -2.01 7.15
CA ASN A 35 -15.93 -2.04 5.71
C ASN A 35 -14.90 -1.00 5.29
N GLN A 36 -14.97 0.24 5.81
CA GLN A 36 -13.97 1.27 5.55
C GLN A 36 -12.56 0.84 6.00
N VAL A 37 -12.45 0.26 7.19
CA VAL A 37 -11.17 -0.27 7.70
C VAL A 37 -10.67 -1.42 6.81
N TRP A 38 -11.55 -2.32 6.38
CA TRP A 38 -11.20 -3.38 5.43
C TRP A 38 -10.71 -2.86 4.09
N TYR A 39 -11.36 -1.86 3.51
CA TYR A 39 -10.90 -1.23 2.28
C TYR A 39 -9.52 -0.62 2.46
N ARG A 40 -9.26 0.04 3.59
CA ARG A 40 -7.95 0.61 3.88
C ARG A 40 -6.86 -0.46 4.02
N ILE A 41 -7.18 -1.57 4.69
CA ILE A 41 -6.28 -2.75 4.78
C ILE A 41 -5.96 -3.26 3.37
N GLY A 42 -6.99 -3.45 2.53
CA GLY A 42 -6.82 -3.92 1.15
C GLY A 42 -5.95 -2.99 0.32
N GLN A 43 -6.21 -1.68 0.34
CA GLN A 43 -5.42 -0.68 -0.37
C GLN A 43 -3.93 -0.74 0.00
N ILE A 44 -3.62 -0.77 1.30
CA ILE A 44 -2.23 -0.81 1.77
C ILE A 44 -1.58 -2.14 1.42
N PHE A 45 -2.29 -3.25 1.61
CA PHE A 45 -1.78 -4.58 1.29
C PHE A 45 -1.46 -4.73 -0.20
N THR A 46 -2.40 -4.39 -1.08
CA THR A 46 -2.18 -4.46 -2.53
C THR A 46 -1.04 -3.54 -2.95
N LEU A 47 -0.95 -2.33 -2.39
CA LEU A 47 0.15 -1.43 -2.66
C LEU A 47 1.51 -2.04 -2.25
N GLU A 48 1.62 -2.60 -1.05
CA GLU A 48 2.86 -3.24 -0.59
C GLU A 48 3.26 -4.44 -1.45
N CYS A 49 2.30 -5.23 -1.91
CA CYS A 49 2.56 -6.32 -2.86
C CYS A 49 3.13 -5.79 -4.18
N VAL A 50 2.52 -4.75 -4.76
CA VAL A 50 3.03 -4.13 -6.00
C VAL A 50 4.41 -3.52 -5.81
N LEU A 51 4.64 -2.81 -4.71
CA LEU A 51 5.94 -2.21 -4.40
C LEU A 51 7.01 -3.28 -4.14
N SER A 52 6.65 -4.40 -3.51
CA SER A 52 7.54 -5.53 -3.30
C SER A 52 8.06 -6.09 -4.62
N GLU A 53 7.18 -6.36 -5.58
CA GLU A 53 7.59 -6.82 -6.90
C GLU A 53 8.37 -5.74 -7.67
N TYR A 54 7.95 -4.49 -7.56
CA TYR A 54 8.63 -3.36 -8.19
C TYR A 54 10.09 -3.23 -7.74
N ARG A 55 10.34 -3.39 -6.43
CA ARG A 55 11.68 -3.33 -5.83
C ARG A 55 12.60 -4.42 -6.36
N LYS A 56 12.10 -5.62 -6.68
CA LYS A 56 12.95 -6.69 -7.24
C LYS A 56 13.61 -6.29 -8.55
N CYS A 57 12.99 -5.43 -9.34
CA CYS A 57 13.50 -5.00 -10.64
C CYS A 57 14.26 -3.66 -10.61
N HIS A 58 14.06 -2.85 -9.57
CA HIS A 58 14.56 -1.46 -9.55
C HIS A 58 15.46 -1.15 -8.36
N SER A 59 15.47 -1.98 -7.32
CA SER A 59 16.42 -1.86 -6.21
C SER A 59 17.75 -2.52 -6.58
N SER A 60 18.84 -2.01 -6.04
CA SER A 60 20.16 -2.66 -6.09
C SER A 60 20.72 -2.80 -4.68
N ASP A 61 21.75 -3.63 -4.52
CA ASP A 61 22.45 -3.82 -3.24
C ASP A 61 23.07 -2.50 -2.72
N TYR A 62 23.28 -1.54 -3.61
CA TYR A 62 23.87 -0.23 -3.32
C TYR A 62 22.83 0.90 -3.22
N TYR A 63 21.57 0.62 -3.59
CA TYR A 63 20.48 1.59 -3.52
C TYR A 63 19.17 0.89 -3.17
N LEU A 64 18.87 0.92 -1.87
CA LEU A 64 17.63 0.36 -1.33
C LEU A 64 16.47 1.34 -1.59
N LEU A 65 15.52 0.93 -2.43
CA LEU A 65 14.24 1.61 -2.57
C LEU A 65 13.34 1.20 -1.40
N ASP A 66 13.39 1.93 -0.30
CA ASP A 66 12.41 1.82 0.79
C ASP A 66 10.97 2.14 0.30
N ASN A 67 9.95 1.81 1.11
CA ASN A 67 8.54 1.82 0.67
C ASN A 67 8.11 3.13 0.00
N GLU A 68 8.44 4.26 0.62
CA GLU A 68 8.06 5.58 0.11
C GLU A 68 8.86 5.94 -1.16
N LYS A 69 10.17 5.68 -1.19
CA LYS A 69 10.98 5.88 -2.41
C LYS A 69 10.51 5.01 -3.55
N ALA A 70 10.12 3.76 -3.28
CA ALA A 70 9.61 2.84 -4.29
C ALA A 70 8.34 3.37 -4.93
N LEU A 71 7.41 3.89 -4.13
CA LEU A 71 6.20 4.53 -4.62
C LEU A 71 6.50 5.77 -5.45
N HIS A 72 7.36 6.66 -4.95
CA HIS A 72 7.75 7.88 -5.67
C HIS A 72 8.45 7.56 -7.00
N HIS A 73 9.33 6.55 -7.01
CA HIS A 73 10.01 6.11 -8.22
C HIS A 73 9.01 5.49 -9.22
N LEU A 74 8.06 4.69 -8.76
CA LEU A 74 7.00 4.15 -9.62
C LEU A 74 6.13 5.26 -10.25
N ILE A 75 5.70 6.23 -9.44
CA ILE A 75 4.93 7.40 -9.93
C ILE A 75 5.76 8.20 -10.92
N PHE A 76 7.04 8.42 -10.64
CA PHE A 76 7.96 9.08 -11.57
C PHE A 76 8.03 8.31 -12.89
N GLN A 77 8.14 6.99 -12.85
CA GLN A 77 8.22 6.19 -14.07
C GLN A 77 6.95 6.32 -14.94
N ILE A 78 5.78 6.41 -14.33
CA ILE A 78 4.49 6.56 -15.01
C ILE A 78 4.29 7.99 -15.56
N THR A 79 4.52 9.00 -14.72
CA THR A 79 4.08 10.39 -14.98
C THR A 79 5.17 11.28 -15.55
N LYS A 80 6.44 10.96 -15.29
CA LYS A 80 7.62 11.82 -15.54
C LYS A 80 7.53 13.20 -14.85
N TRP A 81 6.71 13.33 -13.82
CA TRP A 81 6.60 14.57 -13.04
C TRP A 81 7.86 14.86 -12.23
N LYS A 82 7.99 16.11 -11.76
CA LYS A 82 9.10 16.47 -10.87
C LYS A 82 8.93 15.77 -9.53
N LEU A 83 10.05 15.37 -8.94
CA LEU A 83 10.04 14.67 -7.66
C LEU A 83 9.42 15.49 -6.52
N GLU A 84 9.56 16.82 -6.58
CA GLU A 84 8.94 17.74 -5.60
C GLU A 84 7.42 17.68 -5.62
N ASP A 85 6.82 17.50 -6.80
CA ASP A 85 5.37 17.38 -6.95
C ASP A 85 4.90 16.00 -6.46
N ILE A 86 5.65 14.96 -6.82
CA ILE A 86 5.38 13.57 -6.41
C ILE A 86 5.39 13.43 -4.89
N ARG A 87 6.38 14.03 -4.20
CA ARG A 87 6.50 13.98 -2.72
C ARG A 87 5.38 14.68 -1.98
N LYS A 88 4.60 15.54 -2.64
CA LYS A 88 3.46 16.24 -2.03
C LYS A 88 2.14 15.50 -2.22
N LEU A 89 2.13 14.40 -2.99
CA LEU A 89 0.91 13.67 -3.28
C LEU A 89 0.36 12.97 -2.04
N PRO A 90 -0.94 13.13 -1.73
CA PRO A 90 -1.58 12.29 -0.73
C PRO A 90 -1.65 10.84 -1.23
N LEU A 91 -1.73 9.88 -0.31
CA LEU A 91 -1.73 8.47 -0.66
C LEU A 91 -2.84 8.09 -1.65
N ASN A 92 -4.01 8.70 -1.55
CA ASN A 92 -5.14 8.38 -2.44
C ASN A 92 -4.85 8.79 -3.90
N ASP A 93 -4.19 9.93 -4.12
CA ASP A 93 -3.81 10.39 -5.46
C ASP A 93 -2.68 9.52 -6.01
N SER A 94 -1.72 9.15 -5.16
CA SER A 94 -0.69 8.17 -5.49
C SER A 94 -1.29 6.83 -5.91
N LEU A 95 -2.28 6.32 -5.16
CA LEU A 95 -3.01 5.08 -5.48
C LEU A 95 -3.79 5.19 -6.79
N PHE A 96 -4.39 6.35 -7.07
CA PHE A 96 -5.06 6.62 -8.34
C PHE A 96 -4.08 6.55 -9.51
N ILE A 97 -2.92 7.20 -9.41
CA ILE A 97 -1.90 7.19 -10.47
C ILE A 97 -1.40 5.76 -10.75
N VAL A 98 -1.20 4.96 -9.71
CA VAL A 98 -0.70 3.58 -9.86
C VAL A 98 -1.82 2.55 -10.03
N SER A 99 -3.09 2.97 -10.21
CA SER A 99 -4.24 2.05 -10.18
C SER A 99 -4.15 0.94 -11.21
N ASP A 100 -3.58 1.22 -12.39
CA ASP A 100 -3.40 0.21 -13.44
C ASP A 100 -2.37 -0.86 -13.07
N ARG A 101 -1.45 -0.56 -12.15
CA ARG A 101 -0.50 -1.53 -11.58
C ARG A 101 -1.12 -2.35 -10.44
N LEU A 102 -2.19 -1.84 -9.83
CA LEU A 102 -2.94 -2.53 -8.77
C LEU A 102 -3.98 -3.53 -9.34
N LYS A 103 -4.26 -3.48 -10.63
CA LYS A 103 -5.16 -4.40 -11.35
C LYS A 103 -4.47 -5.74 -11.65
N TYR A 104 -4.09 -6.49 -10.62
CA TYR A 104 -3.70 -7.89 -10.78
C TYR A 104 -4.19 -8.72 -9.60
N GLY A 105 -5.25 -9.49 -9.88
CA GLY A 105 -5.62 -10.75 -9.24
C GLY A 105 -5.72 -11.78 -10.35
#